data_AF-A0A842RZ15-F1
#
_entry.id   AF-A0A842RZ15-F1
#
_cell.length_a   1.000
_cell.length_b   1.000
_cell.length_c   1.000
_cell.angle_alpha   90.00
_cell.angle_beta   90.00
_cell.angle_gamma   90.00
#
_symmetry.space_group_name_H-M   'P 1'
#
loop_
_entity.id
_entity.type
_entity.pdbx_description
1 polymer ?
#
loop_
_entity_poly.entity_id
_entity_poly.type
_entity_poly.pdbx_seq_one_letter_code
_entity_poly.pdbx_strand_id
1 'polypeptide(L)'
;MGAPIGNNFWTLRKDLTEDGRKLSVKQVKEKLSEYIERCIEDRLYERDWVGKDAIQVERPKMISMTIWGACAWLGIADVTWLEWKKDEKYTSILTRAETIFKAYNVEGASAGFLNQSIIARLEGLTEKSEVKTEVKNNSIPLITWVGEDDPDDLED
;
A
#
# COMPACT_ATOMS: atom_id res chain seq x y z
N MET A 1 15.74 23.37 -8.39
CA MET A 1 16.99 22.73 -7.93
C MET A 1 17.18 21.45 -8.75
N GLY A 2 18.39 21.11 -9.19
CA GLY A 2 18.64 19.86 -9.92
C GLY A 2 18.49 18.67 -8.97
N ALA A 3 17.72 17.66 -9.36
CA ALA A 3 17.52 16.46 -8.55
C ALA A 3 18.88 15.80 -8.22
N PRO A 4 19.07 15.29 -6.99
CA PRO A 4 20.30 14.60 -6.59
C PRO A 4 20.62 13.45 -7.55
N ILE A 5 21.90 13.32 -7.95
CA ILE A 5 22.38 12.17 -8.71
C ILE A 5 22.34 10.94 -7.78
N GLY A 6 21.32 10.11 -7.95
CA GLY A 6 21.07 8.91 -7.15
C GLY A 6 19.85 9.05 -6.23
N ASN A 7 19.04 8.00 -6.16
CA ASN A 7 17.80 7.92 -5.37
C ASN A 7 18.07 7.82 -3.85
N ASN A 8 18.89 8.72 -3.31
CA ASN A 8 19.28 8.73 -1.90
C ASN A 8 18.26 9.47 -1.05
N PHE A 9 16.97 9.14 -1.18
CA PHE A 9 15.89 9.87 -0.51
C PHE A 9 16.06 9.95 1.02
N TRP A 10 16.73 8.95 1.62
CA TRP A 10 17.05 8.88 3.05
C TRP A 10 18.13 9.87 3.51
N THR A 11 18.90 10.46 2.59
CA THR A 11 19.94 11.46 2.91
C THR A 11 19.47 12.91 2.74
N LEU A 12 18.28 13.11 2.16
CA LEU A 12 17.81 14.43 1.74
C LEU A 12 17.34 15.32 2.89
N ARG A 13 17.23 14.76 4.09
CA ARG A 13 17.10 15.55 5.31
C ARG A 13 18.38 15.45 6.13
N LYS A 14 19.04 16.59 6.34
CA LYS A 14 20.23 16.70 7.21
C LYS A 14 19.87 16.73 8.70
N ASP A 15 18.62 17.05 8.98
CA ASP A 15 18.03 17.37 10.27
C ASP A 15 16.88 16.38 10.52
N LEU A 16 17.22 15.10 10.67
CA LEU A 16 16.48 14.26 11.61
C LEU A 16 16.53 15.03 12.93
N THR A 17 15.40 15.24 13.60
CA THR A 17 15.28 16.22 14.69
C THR A 17 16.22 15.90 15.87
N GLU A 18 17.52 16.18 15.74
CA GLU A 18 18.54 15.97 16.79
C GLU A 18 18.18 16.80 18.02
N ASP A 19 17.53 17.95 17.79
CA ASP A 19 17.07 18.88 18.82
C ASP A 19 15.79 18.45 19.55
N GLY A 20 15.10 17.38 19.11
CA GLY A 20 13.87 16.88 19.76
C GLY A 20 12.65 17.82 19.75
N ARG A 21 12.67 18.90 18.96
CA ARG A 21 11.59 19.91 18.93
C ARG A 21 10.40 19.47 18.09
N LYS A 22 9.19 19.52 18.65
CA LYS A 22 7.92 19.30 17.92
C LYS A 22 7.76 20.39 16.85
N LEU A 23 7.60 19.98 15.58
CA LEU A 23 7.34 20.89 14.47
C LEU A 23 6.00 21.61 14.68
N SER A 24 5.98 22.91 14.41
CA SER A 24 4.72 23.67 14.41
C SER A 24 3.83 23.27 13.24
N VAL A 25 2.51 23.48 13.38
CA VAL A 25 1.51 23.24 12.33
C VAL A 25 1.88 23.87 10.99
N LYS A 26 2.42 25.10 11.02
CA LYS A 26 2.89 25.82 9.84
C LYS A 26 4.07 25.11 9.16
N GLN A 27 5.07 24.71 9.94
CA GLN A 27 6.23 23.98 9.42
C GLN A 27 5.85 22.62 8.85
N VAL A 28 4.91 21.90 9.50
CA VAL A 28 4.40 20.63 8.99
C VAL A 28 3.74 20.84 7.63
N LYS A 29 2.92 21.87 7.48
CA LYS A 29 2.27 22.21 6.21
C LYS A 29 3.28 22.51 5.10
N GLU A 30 4.26 23.37 5.38
CA GLU A 30 5.30 23.77 4.41
C GLU A 30 6.11 22.54 3.97
N LYS A 31 6.59 21.74 4.91
CA LYS A 31 7.38 20.54 4.62
C LYS A 31 6.58 19.46 3.89
N LEU A 32 5.28 19.35 4.14
CA LEU A 32 4.41 18.43 3.39
C LEU A 32 4.22 18.88 1.94
N SER A 33 4.08 20.19 1.69
CA SER A 33 4.05 20.73 0.33
C SER A 33 5.36 20.46 -0.41
N GLU A 34 6.50 20.68 0.24
CA GLU A 34 7.84 20.38 -0.33
C GLU A 34 7.97 18.89 -0.68
N TYR A 35 7.49 17.99 0.18
CA TYR A 35 7.49 16.55 -0.09
C TYR A 35 6.66 16.20 -1.34
N ILE A 36 5.48 16.83 -1.49
CA ILE A 36 4.61 16.63 -2.65
C ILE A 36 5.28 17.13 -3.93
N GLU A 37 5.86 18.33 -3.91
CA GLU A 37 6.56 18.92 -5.05
C GLU A 37 7.75 18.06 -5.46
N ARG A 38 8.54 17.58 -4.49
CA ARG A 38 9.59 16.60 -4.72
C ARG A 38 9.04 15.36 -5.41
N CYS A 39 7.90 14.82 -4.94
CA CYS A 39 7.26 13.65 -5.54
C CYS A 39 6.93 13.82 -7.02
N ILE A 40 6.65 15.04 -7.44
CA ILE A 40 6.27 15.39 -8.82
C ILE A 40 7.51 15.67 -9.68
N GLU A 41 8.48 16.41 -9.14
CA GLU A 41 9.68 16.84 -9.86
C GLU A 41 10.70 15.70 -10.02
N ASP A 42 10.95 14.96 -8.94
CA ASP A 42 11.93 13.90 -8.91
C ASP A 42 11.29 12.59 -9.38
N ARG A 43 11.96 11.90 -10.31
CA ARG A 43 11.47 10.68 -10.97
C ARG A 43 12.51 9.57 -10.87
N LEU A 44 12.05 8.33 -10.74
CA LEU A 44 12.96 7.18 -10.86
C LEU A 44 13.22 6.91 -12.33
N TYR A 45 14.45 6.58 -12.68
CA TYR A 45 14.80 6.25 -14.06
C TYR A 45 15.00 4.73 -14.17
N GLU A 46 14.23 4.11 -15.06
CA GLU A 46 14.45 2.74 -15.49
C GLU A 46 15.37 2.75 -16.71
N ARG A 47 16.48 2.00 -16.66
CA ARG A 47 17.32 1.76 -17.83
C ARG A 47 16.65 0.69 -18.68
N ASP A 48 16.26 1.07 -19.88
CA ASP A 48 15.61 0.21 -20.86
C ASP A 48 16.50 0.10 -22.12
N TRP A 49 16.32 -0.96 -22.90
CA TRP A 49 17.03 -1.17 -24.16
C TRP A 49 16.01 -1.37 -25.28
N VAL A 50 16.01 -0.48 -26.26
CA VAL A 50 14.98 -0.44 -27.30
C VAL A 50 15.60 -0.68 -28.68
N GLY A 51 14.87 -1.43 -29.51
CA GLY A 51 15.22 -1.66 -30.92
C GLY A 51 16.17 -2.83 -31.16
N LYS A 52 16.48 -3.07 -32.44
CA LYS A 52 17.33 -4.19 -32.88
C LYS A 52 18.77 -4.09 -32.39
N ASP A 53 19.26 -2.87 -32.20
CA ASP A 53 20.64 -2.58 -31.78
C ASP A 53 20.77 -2.33 -30.28
N ALA A 54 19.71 -2.59 -29.50
CA ALA A 54 19.67 -2.43 -28.04
C ALA A 54 20.19 -1.06 -27.57
N ILE A 55 19.60 0.03 -28.09
CA ILE A 55 19.97 1.39 -27.67
C ILE A 55 19.45 1.61 -26.26
N GLN A 56 20.34 2.00 -25.35
CA GLN A 56 19.97 2.33 -23.97
C GLN A 56 19.16 3.62 -23.93
N VAL A 57 17.98 3.56 -23.33
CA VAL A 57 17.07 4.69 -23.12
C VAL A 57 16.68 4.71 -21.65
N GLU A 58 16.63 5.90 -21.05
CA GLU A 58 16.12 6.07 -19.70
C GLU A 58 14.64 6.44 -19.73
N ARG A 59 13.81 5.66 -19.03
CA ARG A 59 12.38 5.94 -18.91
C ARG A 59 12.07 6.47 -17.52
N PRO A 60 11.53 7.69 -17.41
CA PRO A 60 11.13 8.23 -16.12
C PRO A 60 9.88 7.53 -15.60
N LYS A 61 9.89 7.17 -14.32
CA LYS A 61 8.80 6.52 -13.59
C LYS A 61 8.29 7.45 -12.48
N MET A 62 6.98 7.42 -12.33
CA MET A 62 6.27 8.14 -11.27
C MET A 62 6.67 7.58 -9.90
N ILE A 63 6.79 8.46 -8.90
CA ILE A 63 7.07 8.06 -7.52
C ILE A 63 5.78 8.15 -6.72
N SER A 64 5.36 7.05 -6.10
CA SER A 64 4.18 7.03 -5.22
C SER A 64 4.41 7.90 -3.99
N MET A 65 3.39 8.65 -3.58
CA MET A 65 3.40 9.41 -2.33
C MET A 65 2.99 8.49 -1.17
N THR A 66 3.78 8.42 -0.10
CA THR A 66 3.48 7.53 1.03
C THR A 66 3.60 8.25 2.35
N ILE A 67 2.84 7.81 3.36
CA ILE A 67 2.95 8.33 4.73
C ILE A 67 4.37 8.10 5.26
N TRP A 68 4.98 6.94 4.99
CA TRP A 68 6.36 6.67 5.42
C TRP A 68 7.37 7.61 4.77
N GLY A 69 7.22 7.89 3.47
CA GLY A 69 8.06 8.87 2.78
C GLY A 69 7.87 10.28 3.35
N ALA A 70 6.63 10.67 3.65
CA ALA A 70 6.33 11.94 4.30
C ALA A 70 6.89 12.00 5.74
N CYS A 71 6.84 10.91 6.52
CA CYS A 71 7.42 10.83 7.86
C CYS A 71 8.94 10.94 7.82
N ALA A 72 9.59 10.25 6.87
CA ALA A 72 11.02 10.38 6.62
C ALA A 72 11.38 11.83 6.22
N TRP A 73 10.59 12.46 5.36
CA TRP A 73 10.76 13.87 4.99
C TRP A 73 10.49 14.85 6.14
N LEU A 74 9.59 14.49 7.05
CA LEU A 74 9.31 15.25 8.27
C LEU A 74 10.30 14.94 9.39
N GLY A 75 11.16 13.93 9.25
CA GLY A 75 12.12 13.50 10.27
C GLY A 75 11.43 13.03 11.56
N ILE A 76 10.28 12.39 11.42
CA ILE A 76 9.47 11.86 12.53
C ILE A 76 9.25 10.36 12.36
N ALA A 77 8.96 9.68 13.47
CA ALA A 77 8.47 8.30 13.44
C ALA A 77 7.01 8.25 12.96
N ASP A 78 6.61 7.10 12.42
CA ASP A 78 5.23 6.78 12.06
C ASP A 78 4.28 6.89 13.26
N VAL A 79 4.74 6.52 14.47
CA VAL A 79 3.99 6.69 15.71
C VAL A 79 3.65 8.16 15.97
N THR A 80 4.58 9.09 15.70
CA THR A 80 4.35 10.53 15.87
C THR A 80 3.29 11.06 14.92
N TRP A 81 3.24 10.55 13.69
CA TRP A 81 2.16 10.90 12.75
C TRP A 81 0.79 10.50 13.29
N LEU A 82 0.68 9.27 13.83
CA LEU A 82 -0.56 8.76 14.43
C LEU A 82 -0.97 9.57 15.66
N GLU A 83 -0.02 10.00 16.48
CA GLU A 83 -0.28 10.88 17.62
C GLU A 83 -0.78 12.26 17.18
N TRP A 84 -0.15 12.86 16.16
CA TRP A 84 -0.58 14.16 15.66
C TRP A 84 -1.95 14.12 15.00
N LYS A 85 -2.38 12.98 14.43
CA LYS A 85 -3.76 12.82 13.95
C LYS A 85 -4.81 12.93 15.05
N LYS A 86 -4.45 12.70 16.32
CA LYS A 86 -5.35 12.87 17.47
C LYS A 86 -5.45 14.32 17.94
N ASP A 87 -4.50 15.17 17.55
CA ASP A 87 -4.45 16.59 17.91
C ASP A 87 -5.16 17.42 16.82
N GLU A 88 -6.30 18.03 17.15
CA GLU A 88 -7.16 18.78 16.21
C GLU A 88 -6.39 19.80 15.36
N LYS A 89 -5.30 20.36 15.90
CA LYS A 89 -4.45 21.33 15.22
C LYS A 89 -3.75 20.74 14.00
N TYR A 90 -3.40 19.46 14.03
CA TYR A 90 -2.69 18.76 12.97
C TYR A 90 -3.62 17.87 12.15
N THR A 91 -4.69 17.32 12.74
CA THR A 91 -5.62 16.39 12.08
C THR A 91 -6.09 16.90 10.73
N SER A 92 -6.48 18.17 10.62
CA SER A 92 -6.97 18.76 9.37
C SER A 92 -5.92 18.74 8.25
N ILE A 93 -4.66 19.04 8.58
CA ILE A 93 -3.56 19.10 7.61
C ILE A 93 -3.12 17.70 7.20
N LEU A 94 -2.95 16.79 8.18
CA LEU A 94 -2.53 15.42 7.91
C LEU A 94 -3.59 14.67 7.10
N THR A 95 -4.88 14.81 7.43
CA THR A 95 -5.98 14.18 6.68
C THR A 95 -6.06 14.70 5.26
N ARG A 96 -5.82 16.00 5.06
CA ARG A 96 -5.76 16.59 3.72
C ARG A 96 -4.58 16.03 2.91
N ALA A 97 -3.40 15.90 3.52
CA ALA A 97 -2.23 15.31 2.87
C ALA A 97 -2.48 13.84 2.50
N GLU A 98 -3.05 13.03 3.39
CA GLU A 98 -3.42 11.64 3.11
C GLU A 98 -4.40 11.54 1.94
N THR A 99 -5.39 12.44 1.88
CA THR A 99 -6.34 12.49 0.75
C THR A 99 -5.62 12.78 -0.57
N ILE A 100 -4.66 13.71 -0.57
CA ILE A 100 -3.85 14.04 -1.76
C ILE A 100 -3.01 12.84 -2.18
N PHE A 101 -2.32 12.19 -1.24
CA PHE A 101 -1.48 11.03 -1.53
C PHE A 101 -2.30 9.90 -2.15
N LYS A 102 -3.48 9.62 -1.57
CA LYS A 102 -4.41 8.62 -2.08
C LYS A 102 -4.88 8.94 -3.50
N ALA A 103 -5.35 10.16 -3.75
CA ALA A 103 -5.81 10.57 -5.07
C ALA A 103 -4.70 10.41 -6.11
N TYR A 104 -3.50 10.96 -5.83
CA TYR A 104 -2.35 10.87 -6.72
C TYR A 104 -1.93 9.43 -7.03
N ASN A 105 -1.88 8.56 -6.01
CA ASN A 105 -1.50 7.17 -6.18
C ASN A 105 -2.55 6.35 -6.96
N VAL A 106 -3.83 6.57 -6.67
CA VAL A 106 -4.93 5.87 -7.34
C VAL A 106 -5.03 6.29 -8.80
N GLU A 107 -4.90 7.59 -9.09
CA GLU A 107 -4.86 8.11 -10.46
C GLU A 107 -3.63 7.56 -11.22
N GLY A 108 -2.46 7.58 -10.60
CA GLY A 108 -1.23 7.02 -11.16
C GLY A 108 -1.33 5.52 -11.45
N ALA A 109 -1.95 4.75 -10.56
CA ALA A 109 -2.20 3.32 -10.75
C ALA A 109 -3.23 3.06 -11.87
N SER A 110 -4.27 3.89 -11.93
CA SER A 110 -5.31 3.80 -12.98
C SER A 110 -4.74 4.11 -14.36
N ALA A 111 -3.80 5.04 -14.45
CA ALA A 111 -3.09 5.38 -15.69
C ALA A 111 -1.94 4.41 -16.04
N GLY A 112 -1.65 3.40 -15.19
CA GLY A 112 -0.59 2.42 -15.42
C GLY A 112 0.83 2.92 -15.11
N PHE A 113 0.98 4.10 -14.50
CA PHE A 113 2.28 4.62 -14.06
C PHE A 113 2.75 3.99 -12.75
N LEU A 114 1.82 3.55 -11.92
CA LEU A 114 2.09 2.83 -10.67
C LEU A 114 1.52 1.42 -10.71
N ASN A 115 2.13 0.51 -9.95
CA ASN A 115 1.67 -0.87 -9.87
C ASN A 115 0.34 -0.94 -9.10
N GLN A 116 -0.73 -1.33 -9.80
CA GLN A 116 -2.09 -1.39 -9.26
C GLN A 116 -2.22 -2.31 -8.04
N SER A 117 -1.56 -3.47 -8.04
CA SER A 117 -1.64 -4.42 -6.94
C SER A 117 -0.97 -3.91 -5.66
N ILE A 118 0.13 -3.15 -5.79
CA ILE A 118 0.80 -2.53 -4.64
C ILE A 118 -0.08 -1.43 -4.06
N ILE A 119 -0.60 -0.53 -4.90
CA ILE A 119 -1.45 0.58 -4.45
C ILE A 119 -2.76 0.07 -3.84
N ALA A 120 -3.39 -0.94 -4.45
CA ALA A 120 -4.61 -1.55 -3.90
C ALA A 120 -4.39 -2.09 -2.47
N ARG A 121 -3.26 -2.77 -2.23
CA ARG A 121 -2.91 -3.27 -0.89
C ARG A 121 -2.59 -2.16 0.10
N LEU A 122 -1.87 -1.12 -0.33
CA LEU A 122 -1.49 0.01 0.52
C LEU A 122 -2.71 0.84 0.94
N GLU A 123 -3.66 1.03 0.03
CA GLU A 123 -4.89 1.80 0.25
C GLU A 123 -6.04 0.97 0.84
N GLY A 124 -5.87 -0.34 1.00
CA GLY A 124 -6.89 -1.26 1.50
C GLY A 124 -8.06 -1.50 0.53
N LEU A 125 -7.86 -1.28 -0.77
CA LEU A 125 -8.85 -1.63 -1.79
C LEU A 125 -8.96 -3.16 -1.87
N THR A 126 -10.15 -3.67 -1.58
CA THR A 126 -10.42 -5.11 -1.54
C THR A 126 -11.27 -5.51 -2.73
N GLU A 127 -10.93 -6.63 -3.36
CA GLU A 127 -11.74 -7.23 -4.42
C GLU A 127 -12.95 -7.94 -3.82
N LYS A 128 -14.15 -7.61 -4.29
CA LYS A 128 -15.37 -8.35 -3.96
C LYS A 128 -15.45 -9.59 -4.84
N SER A 129 -15.37 -10.77 -4.23
CA SER A 129 -15.61 -12.04 -4.92
C SER A 129 -16.98 -12.61 -4.54
N GLU A 130 -17.75 -13.03 -5.54
CA GLU A 130 -19.02 -13.74 -5.35
C GLU A 130 -18.82 -15.20 -5.78
N VAL A 131 -18.86 -16.12 -4.82
CA VAL A 131 -18.76 -17.57 -5.09
C VAL A 131 -20.18 -18.14 -5.13
N LYS A 132 -20.66 -18.44 -6.34
CA LYS A 132 -21.91 -19.21 -6.51
C LYS A 132 -21.62 -20.68 -6.23
N THR A 133 -22.13 -21.19 -5.11
CA THR A 133 -22.03 -22.62 -4.78
C THR A 133 -23.25 -23.34 -5.35
N GLU A 134 -23.06 -24.11 -6.42
CA GLU A 134 -24.08 -25.05 -6.90
C GLU A 134 -23.97 -26.34 -6.09
N VAL A 135 -24.89 -26.55 -5.14
CA VAL A 135 -24.97 -27.80 -4.38
C VAL A 135 -25.62 -28.86 -5.25
N LYS A 136 -24.82 -29.78 -5.79
CA LYS A 136 -25.34 -31.03 -6.36
C LYS A 136 -25.64 -31.99 -5.20
N ASN A 137 -26.92 -32.18 -4.91
CA ASN A 137 -27.39 -33.20 -3.96
C ASN A 137 -27.10 -34.60 -4.53
N ASN A 138 -25.90 -35.13 -4.27
CA ASN A 138 -25.65 -36.54 -4.45
C ASN A 138 -26.28 -37.29 -3.28
N SER A 139 -27.46 -37.88 -3.51
CA SER A 139 -28.13 -38.77 -2.56
C SER A 139 -27.21 -39.93 -2.20
N ILE A 140 -26.73 -39.98 -0.96
CA ILE A 140 -25.99 -41.11 -0.42
C ILE A 140 -27.01 -42.20 -0.07
N PRO A 141 -26.91 -43.44 -0.60
CA PRO A 141 -27.84 -44.49 -0.21
C PRO A 141 -27.60 -44.90 1.25
N LEU A 142 -28.70 -45.01 2.00
CA LEU A 142 -28.71 -45.44 3.40
C LEU A 142 -28.36 -46.93 3.45
N ILE A 143 -27.19 -47.30 3.98
CA ILE A 143 -26.85 -48.71 4.23
C ILE A 143 -27.49 -49.08 5.57
N THR A 144 -28.52 -49.92 5.55
CA THR A 144 -29.13 -50.51 6.74
C THR A 144 -28.28 -51.71 7.20
N TRP A 145 -27.71 -51.61 8.40
CA TRP A 145 -27.12 -52.75 9.10
C TRP A 145 -28.24 -53.75 9.47
N VAL A 146 -28.12 -55.00 9.03
CA VAL A 146 -28.96 -56.11 9.52
C VAL A 146 -28.14 -56.79 10.62
N GLY A 147 -28.64 -56.72 11.86
CA GLY A 147 -28.00 -57.32 13.04
C GLY A 147 -28.26 -58.83 13.18
N GLU A 148 -27.35 -59.48 13.90
CA GLU A 148 -27.25 -60.86 14.41
C GLU A 148 -28.28 -61.94 13.99
N ASP A 149 -27.80 -63.06 13.46
CA ASP A 149 -28.43 -64.38 13.66
C ASP A 149 -27.95 -64.94 15.00
N ASP A 150 -28.82 -64.98 16.02
CA ASP A 150 -28.62 -65.69 17.29
C ASP A 150 -28.64 -67.21 17.05
N PRO A 151 -27.62 -67.99 17.48
CA PRO A 151 -27.51 -69.41 17.16
C PRO A 151 -28.20 -70.35 18.17
N ASP A 152 -29.37 -69.99 18.70
CA ASP A 152 -30.05 -70.75 19.77
C ASP A 152 -31.50 -71.22 19.43
N ASP A 153 -31.84 -71.40 18.15
CA ASP A 153 -33.10 -72.05 17.73
C ASP A 153 -32.85 -73.46 17.14
N LEU A 154 -32.14 -74.32 17.89
CA LEU A 154 -32.05 -75.76 17.64
C LEU A 154 -32.38 -76.57 18.90
N GLU A 155 -33.66 -76.91 19.10
CA GLU A 155 -34.23 -78.02 19.90
C GLU A 155 -35.75 -78.01 19.59
N ASP A 156 -36.46 -79.05 19.15
CA ASP A 156 -36.33 -80.52 19.15
C ASP A 156 -36.71 -81.13 17.77
#